data_AF-A0A4S0JF90-F1
#
_entry.id   AF-A0A4S0JF90-F1
#
_cell.length_a   1.000
_cell.length_b   1.000
_cell.length_c   1.000
_cell.angle_alpha   90.00
_cell.angle_beta   90.00
_cell.angle_gamma   90.00
#
_symmetry.space_group_name_H-M   'P 1'
#
loop_
_entity.id
_entity.type
_entity.pdbx_description
1 polymer ?
#
loop_
_entity_poly.entity_id
_entity_poly.type
_entity_poly.pdbx_seq_one_letter_code
_entity_poly.pdbx_strand_id
1 'polypeptide(L)'
;MKLQSRMLSLAVLAALPALVQAADDTTALDQILVTATRTPIALQDSIAPAQVIDRAQIESSQATSLQELLRGRAGINLTNAGGLGKQSSL
;
A
#
# COMPACT_ATOMS: atom_id res chain seq x y z
N MET A 1 -0.17 -28.70 44.96
CA MET A 1 0.61 -27.53 44.49
C MET A 1 1.47 -27.78 43.25
N LYS A 2 2.09 -28.96 43.04
CA LYS A 2 2.96 -29.21 41.86
C LYS A 2 2.23 -29.18 40.51
N LEU A 3 0.96 -29.59 40.45
CA LEU A 3 0.17 -29.62 39.20
C LEU A 3 -0.21 -28.22 38.70
N GLN A 4 -0.50 -27.29 39.61
CA GLN A 4 -0.83 -25.90 39.28
C GLN A 4 0.38 -25.15 38.69
N SER A 5 1.59 -25.42 39.22
CA SER A 5 2.83 -24.88 38.66
C SER A 5 3.08 -25.36 37.23
N ARG A 6 2.73 -26.61 36.90
CA ARG A 6 2.89 -27.15 35.54
C ARG A 6 1.90 -26.53 34.56
N MET A 7 0.67 -26.26 34.98
CA MET A 7 -0.33 -25.58 34.14
C MET A 7 0.05 -24.13 33.86
N LEU A 8 0.62 -23.43 34.84
CA LEU A 8 1.11 -22.06 34.66
C LEU A 8 2.29 -22.00 33.68
N SER A 9 3.26 -22.91 33.80
CA SER A 9 4.39 -22.99 32.86
C SER A 9 3.95 -23.29 31.43
N LEU A 10 2.92 -24.13 31.24
CA LEU A 10 2.38 -24.43 29.92
C LEU A 10 1.63 -23.24 29.30
N ALA A 11 0.87 -22.50 30.10
CA ALA A 11 0.18 -21.29 29.66
C ALA A 11 1.17 -20.19 29.22
N VAL A 12 2.27 -20.01 29.96
CA VAL A 12 3.34 -19.07 29.60
C VAL A 12 4.01 -19.49 28.28
N LEU A 13 4.31 -20.78 28.11
CA LEU A 13 4.95 -21.27 26.88
C LEU A 13 4.01 -21.14 25.65
N ALA A 14 2.70 -21.30 25.84
CA ALA A 14 1.71 -21.16 24.76
C ALA A 14 1.47 -19.69 24.33
N ALA A 15 1.78 -18.72 25.19
CA ALA A 15 1.63 -17.29 24.88
C ALA A 15 2.87 -16.68 24.19
N LEU A 16 4.04 -17.32 24.27
CA LEU A 16 5.29 -16.87 23.63
C LEU A 16 5.19 -16.66 22.10
N PRO A 17 4.55 -17.52 21.29
CA PRO A 17 4.50 -17.32 19.84
C PRO A 17 3.70 -16.08 19.41
N ALA A 18 2.83 -15.52 20.27
CA ALA A 18 2.11 -14.27 19.97
C ALA A 18 3.00 -13.02 20.02
N LEU A 19 4.23 -13.12 20.55
CA LEU A 19 5.20 -12.03 20.62
C LEU A 19 6.12 -11.97 19.40
N VAL A 20 6.09 -12.98 18.53
CA VAL A 20 6.88 -13.01 17.30
C VAL A 20 6.14 -12.21 16.24
N GLN A 21 6.26 -10.89 16.28
CA GLN A 21 6.01 -10.06 15.12
C GLN A 21 7.27 -10.09 14.26
N ALA A 22 7.20 -10.77 13.11
CA ALA A 22 8.18 -10.57 12.06
C ALA A 22 8.03 -9.11 11.59
N ALA A 23 8.94 -8.24 12.05
CA ALA A 23 9.02 -6.89 11.54
C ALA A 23 9.61 -6.96 10.12
N ASP A 24 8.73 -6.92 9.11
CA ASP A 24 9.11 -6.86 7.68
C ASP A 24 9.89 -5.57 7.32
N ASP A 25 9.96 -4.62 8.25
CA ASP A 25 10.60 -3.31 8.09
C ASP A 25 12.06 -3.36 7.63
N THR A 26 12.78 -4.46 7.88
CA THR A 26 14.21 -4.57 7.48
C THR A 26 14.38 -4.75 5.96
N THR A 27 13.30 -5.06 5.24
CA THR A 27 13.29 -5.22 3.77
C THR A 27 12.56 -4.10 3.02
N ALA A 28 12.09 -3.08 3.75
CA ALA A 28 11.42 -1.94 3.14
C ALA A 28 12.44 -1.08 2.37
N LEU A 29 12.45 -1.23 1.05
CA LEU A 29 13.24 -0.39 0.16
C LEU A 29 12.62 1.01 0.06
N ASP A 30 13.46 2.01 -0.14
CA ASP A 30 13.00 3.36 -0.44
C ASP A 30 12.18 3.38 -1.74
N GLN A 31 11.08 4.11 -1.72
CA GLN A 31 10.23 4.27 -2.89
C GLN A 31 10.87 5.26 -3.87
N ILE A 32 11.22 4.78 -5.07
CA ILE A 32 11.86 5.58 -6.10
C ILE A 32 10.84 6.12 -7.10
N LEU A 33 10.88 7.44 -7.32
CA LEU A 33 10.11 8.15 -8.31
C LEU A 33 10.98 8.48 -9.53
N VAL A 34 10.45 8.22 -10.73
CA VAL A 34 11.12 8.55 -12.02
C VAL A 34 10.24 9.41 -12.92
N THR A 35 8.92 9.44 -12.69
CA THR A 35 7.94 10.09 -13.58
C THR A 35 8.03 11.61 -13.59
N ALA A 36 8.40 12.23 -12.47
CA ALA A 36 8.47 13.68 -12.34
C ALA A 36 9.74 14.29 -12.98
N THR A 37 10.88 13.64 -12.81
CA THR A 37 12.21 14.20 -13.18
C THR A 37 12.88 13.47 -14.34
N ARG A 38 12.34 12.33 -14.79
CA ARG A 38 12.98 11.39 -15.73
C ARG A 38 14.33 10.84 -15.24
N THR A 39 14.64 11.02 -13.95
CA THR A 39 15.80 10.48 -13.25
C THR A 39 15.32 9.85 -11.95
N PRO A 40 16.00 8.81 -11.43
CA PRO A 40 15.62 8.22 -10.15
C PRO A 40 15.88 9.19 -9.01
N ILE A 41 14.84 9.50 -8.25
CA ILE A 41 14.91 10.23 -6.98
C ILE A 41 14.04 9.50 -5.94
N ALA A 42 14.36 9.61 -4.65
CA ALA A 42 13.48 9.08 -3.62
C ALA A 42 12.19 9.92 -3.54
N LEU A 43 11.04 9.29 -3.28
CA LEU A 43 9.75 9.99 -3.24
C LEU A 43 9.75 11.12 -2.20
N GLN A 44 10.38 10.89 -1.05
CA GLN A 44 10.55 11.88 0.03
C GLN A 44 11.38 13.10 -0.38
N ASP A 45 12.23 12.97 -1.40
CA ASP A 45 13.10 14.04 -1.90
C ASP A 45 12.46 14.79 -3.09
N SER A 46 11.27 14.39 -3.53
CA SER A 46 10.57 15.04 -4.65
C SER A 46 10.04 16.41 -4.25
N ILE A 47 10.47 17.43 -4.99
CA ILE A 47 9.95 18.80 -4.85
C ILE A 47 8.57 18.95 -5.51
N ALA A 48 8.29 18.15 -6.56
CA ALA A 48 7.00 18.14 -7.22
C ALA A 48 6.01 17.24 -6.45
N PRO A 49 4.75 17.67 -6.26
CA PRO A 49 3.74 16.83 -5.64
C PRO A 49 3.50 15.59 -6.51
N ALA A 50 3.66 14.41 -5.93
CA ALA A 50 3.47 13.13 -6.61
C ALA A 50 2.63 12.20 -5.73
N GLN A 51 1.77 11.41 -6.37
CA GLN A 51 1.03 10.33 -5.72
C GLN A 51 1.36 9.04 -6.43
N VAL A 52 1.83 8.04 -5.67
CA VAL A 52 2.04 6.69 -6.17
C VAL A 52 0.85 5.84 -5.78
N ILE A 53 0.25 5.17 -6.78
CA ILE A 53 -0.78 4.17 -6.57
C ILE A 53 -0.10 2.82 -6.73
N ASP A 54 0.07 2.09 -5.64
CA ASP A 54 0.76 0.81 -5.65
C ASP A 54 -0.14 -0.35 -6.13
N ARG A 55 0.46 -1.53 -6.29
CA ARG A 55 -0.26 -2.72 -6.77
C ARG A 55 -1.36 -3.16 -5.79
N ALA A 56 -1.08 -3.17 -4.49
CA ALA A 56 -2.04 -3.61 -3.49
C ALA A 56 -3.27 -2.69 -3.46
N GLN A 57 -3.07 -1.38 -3.63
CA GLN A 57 -4.13 -0.39 -3.75
C GLN A 57 -4.98 -0.64 -4.99
N ILE A 58 -4.37 -0.89 -6.15
CA ILE A 58 -5.11 -1.20 -7.40
C ILE A 58 -5.94 -2.49 -7.24
N GLU A 59 -5.35 -3.53 -6.66
CA GLU A 59 -6.04 -4.80 -6.41
C GLU A 59 -7.19 -4.62 -5.42
N SER A 60 -6.98 -3.86 -4.35
CA SER A 60 -8.03 -3.57 -3.36
C SER A 60 -9.17 -2.74 -3.93
N SER A 61 -8.88 -1.85 -4.89
CA SER A 61 -9.88 -0.95 -5.46
C SER A 61 -10.79 -1.65 -6.48
N GLN A 62 -10.41 -2.82 -6.98
CA GLN A 62 -11.16 -3.58 -8.01
C GLN A 62 -11.49 -2.71 -9.25
N ALA A 63 -10.67 -1.70 -9.53
CA ALA A 63 -10.93 -0.77 -10.62
C ALA A 63 -10.66 -1.47 -11.96
N THR A 64 -11.61 -1.38 -12.87
CA THR A 64 -11.54 -2.04 -14.19
C THR A 64 -10.94 -1.13 -15.28
N SER A 65 -10.72 0.14 -14.96
CA SER A 65 -10.16 1.13 -15.88
C SER A 65 -9.34 2.20 -15.13
N LEU A 66 -8.41 2.86 -15.85
CA LEU A 66 -7.64 3.99 -15.29
C LEU A 66 -8.55 5.15 -14.85
N GLN A 67 -9.64 5.38 -15.58
CA GLN A 67 -10.63 6.41 -15.29
C GLN A 67 -11.34 6.19 -13.96
N GLU A 68 -11.62 4.93 -13.66
CA GLU A 68 -12.19 4.50 -12.38
C GLU A 68 -11.14 4.63 -11.27
N LEU A 69 -9.90 4.19 -11.52
CA LEU A 69 -8.79 4.25 -10.56
C LEU A 69 -8.42 5.70 -10.15
N LEU A 70 -8.49 6.64 -11.09
CA LEU A 70 -8.14 8.05 -10.89
C LEU A 70 -9.32 8.92 -10.42
N ARG A 71 -10.53 8.36 -10.35
CA ARG A 71 -11.74 9.12 -9.97
C ARG A 71 -11.65 9.63 -8.54
N GLY A 72 -12.03 10.89 -8.32
CA GLY A 72 -12.10 11.49 -6.99
C GLY A 72 -10.75 11.82 -6.36
N ARG A 73 -9.65 11.72 -7.11
CA ARG A 73 -8.32 12.14 -6.66
C ARG A 73 -8.21 13.66 -6.72
N ALA A 74 -7.60 14.25 -5.69
CA ALA A 74 -7.38 15.70 -5.64
C ALA A 74 -6.51 16.15 -6.82
N GLY A 75 -6.90 17.26 -7.46
CA GLY A 75 -6.17 17.82 -8.61
C GLY A 75 -6.39 17.08 -9.94
N ILE A 76 -7.23 16.04 -9.99
CA ILE A 76 -7.59 15.34 -11.23
C ILE A 76 -9.04 15.65 -11.59
N ASN A 77 -9.25 16.25 -12.77
CA ASN A 77 -10.57 16.35 -13.39
C ASN A 77 -10.59 15.40 -14.59
N LEU A 78 -11.66 14.61 -14.74
CA LEU A 78 -11.76 13.64 -15.82
C LEU A 78 -13.12 13.80 -16.49
N THR A 79 -13.09 13.86 -17.82
CA THR A 79 -14.28 13.87 -18.67
C THR A 79 -14.29 12.66 -19.58
N ASN A 80 -15.47 12.10 -19.84
CA ASN A 80 -15.68 11.01 -20.79
C ASN A 80 -16.87 11.34 -21.70
N ALA A 81 -16.68 11.21 -23.01
CA ALA A 81 -17.68 11.50 -24.04
C ALA A 81 -18.54 10.28 -24.42
N GLY A 82 -18.74 9.32 -23.52
CA GLY A 82 -19.68 8.22 -23.72
C GLY A 82 -19.33 6.94 -22.94
N GLY A 83 -19.65 5.80 -23.53
CA GLY A 83 -19.39 4.47 -22.95
C GLY A 83 -17.92 4.03 -23.03
N LEU A 84 -17.68 2.75 -22.75
CA LEU A 84 -16.33 2.16 -22.80
C LEU A 84 -15.68 2.35 -24.17
N GLY A 85 -14.39 2.71 -24.17
CA GLY A 85 -13.61 2.97 -25.39
C GLY A 85 -13.89 4.31 -26.08
N LYS A 86 -14.80 5.15 -25.55
CA LYS A 86 -15.01 6.51 -26.04
C LYS A 86 -13.95 7.47 -25.49
N GLN A 87 -13.86 8.64 -26.14
CA GLN A 87 -12.85 9.64 -25.81
C GLN A 87 -12.95 10.05 -24.34
N SER A 88 -11.82 10.03 -23.66
CA SER A 88 -11.69 10.51 -22.29
C SER A 88 -10.52 11.48 -22.21
N SER A 89 -10.68 12.55 -21.43
CA SER A 89 -9.67 13.60 -21.27
C SER A 89 -9.47 13.94 -19.80
N LEU A 90 -8.22 14.24 -19.47
CA LEU A 90 -7.76 14.84 -18.21
C LEU A 90 -7.57 16.35 -18.37
#